data_AF-A0A4Z2ELQ6-F1
#
_entry.id   AF-A0A4Z2ELQ6-F1
#
_cell.length_a   1.000
_cell.length_b   1.000
_cell.length_c   1.000
_cell.angle_alpha   90.00
_cell.angle_beta   90.00
_cell.angle_gamma   90.00
#
_symmetry.space_group_name_H-M   'P 1'
#
loop_
_entity.id
_entity.type
_entity.pdbx_description
1 polymer ?
#
loop_
_entity_poly.entity_id
_entity_poly.type
_entity_poly.pdbx_seq_one_letter_code
_entity_poly.pdbx_strand_id
1 'polypeptide(L)'
;MRQLHNFGPSSIRDAELQVGWPSRFRDENLLYAMEIQTDGPISCRTNTSLNPLGLQISSLQDTPELLGFLRNTSASSRRHKRSTSDGYSGKTLNCTNISCLKILCIVGRLDRGQSAVVKIRSRLWAHTFLQRRNDPYMLNSTVSFVVTALPYRIQPSTLPQHSTSMGTLVLWGTPDVSFAVPLWVIILAILLGLLVLAMLTLAMWKCGFFDRARPPADDNVSDQEQLTSDQTGDA
;
A
#
# COMPACT_ATOMS: atom_id res chain seq x y z
N MET A 1 -8.47 9.33 12.89
CA MET A 1 -9.58 8.83 13.74
C MET A 1 -10.72 9.83 13.62
N ARG A 2 -11.91 9.41 13.20
CA ARG A 2 -13.11 10.26 13.14
C ARG A 2 -14.04 9.77 14.25
N GLN A 3 -14.56 10.68 15.08
CA GLN A 3 -15.37 10.36 16.27
C GLN A 3 -16.67 11.17 16.28
N LEU A 4 -17.73 10.58 16.83
CA LEU A 4 -19.01 11.25 17.03
C LEU A 4 -18.99 11.98 18.38
N HIS A 5 -19.33 13.26 18.39
CA HIS A 5 -19.33 14.08 19.61
C HIS A 5 -20.49 15.07 19.58
N ASN A 6 -21.22 15.19 20.69
CA ASN A 6 -22.30 16.16 20.81
C ASN A 6 -21.74 17.54 21.17
N PHE A 7 -21.47 18.36 20.15
CA PHE A 7 -21.07 19.76 20.31
C PHE A 7 -22.26 20.70 20.55
N GLY A 8 -23.50 20.21 20.46
CA GLY A 8 -24.70 21.02 20.67
C GLY A 8 -24.89 21.41 22.14
N PRO A 9 -25.61 22.51 22.42
CA PRO A 9 -25.93 22.91 23.79
C PRO A 9 -26.92 21.95 24.48
N SER A 10 -27.70 21.22 23.69
CA SER A 10 -28.80 20.35 24.14
C SER A 10 -28.40 18.89 24.28
N SER A 11 -28.96 18.22 25.29
CA SER A 11 -28.81 16.77 25.45
C SER A 11 -29.67 16.01 24.44
N ILE A 12 -29.18 14.85 24.01
CA ILE A 12 -29.88 13.90 23.15
C ILE A 12 -30.38 12.75 24.02
N ARG A 13 -31.62 12.28 23.81
CA ARG A 13 -32.16 11.14 24.58
C ARG A 13 -31.84 9.82 23.90
N ASP A 14 -32.23 9.70 22.64
CA ASP A 14 -32.02 8.50 21.83
C ASP A 14 -31.53 8.91 20.44
N ALA A 15 -30.57 8.17 19.92
CA ALA A 15 -30.12 8.32 18.55
C ALA A 15 -29.72 6.98 17.94
N GLU A 16 -29.73 6.93 16.62
CA GLU A 16 -29.40 5.76 15.83
C GLU A 16 -28.19 6.06 14.93
N LEU A 17 -27.21 5.16 14.96
CA LEU A 17 -26.01 5.21 14.15
C LEU A 17 -25.96 3.97 13.26
N GLN A 18 -26.01 4.16 11.95
CA GLN A 18 -25.87 3.10 10.97
C GLN A 18 -24.51 3.20 10.26
N VAL A 19 -23.77 2.10 10.23
CA VAL A 19 -22.47 2.00 9.56
C VAL A 19 -22.54 0.93 8.47
N GLY A 20 -22.24 1.33 7.24
CA GLY A 20 -22.02 0.47 6.10
C GLY A 20 -20.52 0.17 5.95
N TRP A 21 -20.13 -1.06 6.24
CA TRP A 21 -18.74 -1.50 6.22
C TRP A 21 -18.42 -2.31 4.96
N PRO A 22 -17.48 -1.88 4.09
CA PRO A 22 -17.22 -2.51 2.79
C PRO A 22 -16.53 -3.87 2.94
N SER A 23 -17.34 -4.93 3.00
CA SER A 23 -16.88 -6.26 3.42
C SER A 23 -16.50 -7.16 2.24
N ARG A 24 -17.31 -7.21 1.18
CA ARG A 24 -17.12 -8.14 0.06
C ARG A 24 -17.40 -7.50 -1.30
N PHE A 25 -16.71 -7.96 -2.33
CA PHE A 25 -16.95 -7.56 -3.72
C PHE A 25 -16.82 -8.76 -4.65
N ARG A 26 -17.89 -9.13 -5.37
CA ARG A 26 -17.93 -10.32 -6.25
C ARG A 26 -17.44 -11.59 -5.53
N ASP A 27 -17.99 -11.82 -4.34
CA ASP A 27 -17.63 -12.92 -3.42
C ASP A 27 -16.24 -12.93 -2.79
N GLU A 28 -15.35 -12.02 -3.19
CA GLU A 28 -14.05 -11.81 -2.58
C GLU A 28 -14.13 -10.92 -1.34
N ASN A 29 -13.35 -11.23 -0.30
CA ASN A 29 -13.26 -10.41 0.91
C ASN A 29 -12.41 -9.15 0.69
N LEU A 30 -12.84 -8.01 1.22
CA LEU A 30 -12.11 -6.74 1.20
C LEU A 30 -11.65 -6.35 2.62
N LEU A 31 -12.54 -5.74 3.41
CA LEU A 31 -12.30 -5.48 4.83
C LEU A 31 -13.07 -6.51 5.66
N TYR A 32 -12.31 -7.36 6.34
CA TYR A 32 -12.83 -8.36 7.24
C TYR A 32 -12.98 -7.77 8.64
N ALA A 33 -14.22 -7.58 9.09
CA ALA A 33 -14.53 -7.09 10.44
C ALA A 33 -14.36 -8.21 11.47
N MET A 34 -13.50 -7.98 12.46
CA MET A 34 -13.16 -8.95 13.50
C MET A 34 -13.93 -8.68 14.80
N GLU A 35 -13.93 -7.43 15.26
CA GLU A 35 -14.48 -7.06 16.55
C GLU A 35 -15.04 -5.64 16.51
N ILE A 36 -16.07 -5.38 17.30
CA ILE A 36 -16.59 -4.04 17.56
C ILE A 36 -16.38 -3.72 19.03
N GLN A 37 -15.67 -2.64 19.30
CA GLN A 37 -15.49 -2.10 20.64
C GLN A 37 -16.25 -0.78 20.76
N THR A 38 -17.05 -0.65 21.81
CA THR A 38 -17.87 0.54 22.06
C THR A 38 -17.36 1.29 23.28
N ASP A 39 -17.44 2.61 23.24
CA ASP A 39 -17.08 3.50 24.33
C ASP A 39 -18.21 4.52 24.55
N GLY A 40 -18.70 4.63 25.78
CA GLY A 40 -19.88 5.41 26.14
C GLY A 40 -21.23 4.65 26.01
N PRO A 41 -22.37 5.36 26.09
CA PRO A 41 -23.72 4.77 26.14
C PRO A 41 -24.20 4.34 24.75
N ILE A 42 -23.56 3.34 24.15
CA ILE A 42 -23.87 2.85 22.80
C ILE A 42 -23.82 1.33 22.74
N SER A 43 -24.80 0.73 22.06
CA SER A 43 -24.90 -0.71 21.86
C SER A 43 -25.07 -1.02 20.37
N CYS A 44 -24.22 -1.88 19.83
CA CYS A 44 -24.20 -2.20 18.40
C CYS A 44 -24.67 -3.62 18.12
N ARG A 45 -25.36 -3.79 16.99
CA ARG A 45 -25.79 -5.06 16.42
C ARG A 45 -25.42 -5.12 14.96
N THR A 46 -25.15 -6.32 14.46
CA THR A 46 -24.78 -6.56 13.06
C THR A 46 -25.80 -7.47 12.40
N ASN A 47 -25.96 -7.34 11.07
CA ASN A 47 -26.84 -8.22 10.31
C ASN A 47 -26.26 -9.63 10.12
N THR A 48 -24.94 -9.79 10.18
CA THR A 48 -24.24 -11.07 10.10
C THR A 48 -23.28 -11.24 11.28
N SER A 49 -22.87 -12.48 11.56
CA SER A 49 -21.90 -12.78 12.61
C SER A 49 -20.57 -12.09 12.34
N LEU A 50 -20.01 -11.45 13.37
CA LEU A 50 -18.65 -10.93 13.35
C LEU A 50 -17.65 -12.08 13.40
N ASN A 51 -16.52 -11.92 12.71
CA ASN A 51 -15.43 -12.89 12.68
C ASN A 51 -15.85 -14.36 12.44
N PRO A 52 -16.57 -14.70 11.36
CA PRO A 52 -17.02 -16.08 11.10
C PRO A 52 -15.88 -17.10 10.95
N LEU A 53 -14.68 -16.64 10.56
CA LEU A 53 -13.49 -17.48 10.42
C LEU A 53 -12.74 -17.69 11.75
N GLY A 54 -13.21 -17.12 12.87
CA GLY A 54 -12.57 -17.29 14.17
C GLY A 54 -11.12 -16.81 14.22
N LEU A 55 -10.77 -15.79 13.43
CA LEU A 55 -9.39 -15.29 13.38
C LEU A 55 -9.00 -14.70 14.73
N GLN A 56 -7.85 -15.12 15.24
CA GLN A 56 -7.32 -14.66 16.52
C GLN A 56 -7.01 -13.17 16.49
N ILE A 57 -7.46 -12.49 17.54
CA ILE A 57 -7.30 -11.06 17.76
C ILE A 57 -5.99 -10.87 18.53
N SER A 58 -4.86 -10.77 17.83
CA SER A 58 -3.56 -10.48 18.47
C SER A 58 -3.57 -9.08 19.06
N SER A 59 -3.37 -8.92 20.37
CA SER A 59 -3.22 -7.59 20.96
C SER A 59 -1.89 -6.98 20.50
N LEU A 60 -1.80 -5.65 20.42
CA LEU A 60 -0.54 -4.96 20.07
C LEU A 60 0.60 -5.28 21.07
N GLN A 61 0.26 -5.83 22.24
CA GLN A 61 1.21 -6.28 23.27
C GLN A 61 1.82 -7.66 22.95
N ASP A 62 1.19 -8.48 22.11
CA ASP A 62 1.62 -9.87 21.87
C ASP A 62 2.81 -10.00 20.89
N THR A 63 3.30 -8.91 20.32
CA THR A 63 4.45 -8.90 19.40
C THR A 63 5.46 -7.82 19.79
N PRO A 64 6.34 -8.07 20.77
CA PRO A 64 7.39 -7.12 21.17
C PRO A 64 8.35 -6.79 20.00
N GLU A 65 8.54 -7.72 19.07
CA GLU A 65 9.34 -7.51 17.85
C GLU A 65 8.75 -6.40 16.96
N LEU A 66 7.43 -6.39 16.76
CA LEU A 66 6.74 -5.37 15.96
C LEU A 66 6.82 -3.98 16.61
N LEU A 67 6.74 -3.92 17.94
CA LEU A 67 6.95 -2.67 18.69
C LEU A 67 8.40 -2.18 18.56
N GLY A 68 9.38 -3.10 18.52
CA GLY A 68 10.78 -2.78 18.24
C GLY A 68 10.99 -2.18 16.85
N PHE A 69 10.38 -2.78 15.81
CA PHE A 69 10.40 -2.23 14.45
C PHE A 69 9.76 -0.84 14.37
N LEU A 70 8.58 -0.65 14.98
CA LEU A 70 7.89 0.65 14.98
C LEU A 70 8.71 1.73 15.74
N ARG A 71 9.36 1.36 16.85
CA ARG A 71 10.21 2.26 17.63
C ARG A 71 11.49 2.66 16.89
N ASN A 72 12.15 1.73 16.19
CA ASN A 72 13.32 2.06 15.36
C ASN A 72 12.96 2.95 14.17
N THR A 73 11.78 2.79 13.59
CA THR A 73 11.31 3.65 12.49
C THR A 73 11.05 5.08 12.96
N SER A 74 10.74 5.29 14.24
CA SER A 74 10.49 6.62 14.81
C SER A 74 11.75 7.49 15.02
N ALA A 75 12.94 6.88 15.02
CA ALA A 75 14.22 7.59 15.22
C ALA A 75 14.85 8.11 13.91
N SER A 76 14.39 7.65 12.74
CA SER A 76 14.91 8.08 11.42
C SER A 76 13.82 8.31 10.36
N SER A 77 12.61 8.68 10.79
CA SER A 77 11.62 9.19 9.85
C SER A 77 11.89 10.67 9.60
N ARG A 78 12.84 10.97 8.68
CA ARG A 78 12.81 12.25 7.96
C ARG A 78 11.37 12.43 7.49
N ARG A 79 10.75 13.50 7.99
CA ARG A 79 9.37 13.87 7.77
C ARG A 79 9.18 14.11 6.28
N HIS A 80 8.90 13.06 5.50
CA HIS A 80 8.31 13.24 4.18
C HIS A 80 6.94 13.85 4.43
N LYS A 81 6.90 15.16 4.24
CA LYS A 81 5.70 15.97 4.10
C LYS A 81 4.78 15.18 3.17
N ARG A 82 3.67 14.67 3.70
CA ARG A 82 2.65 13.97 2.92
C ARG A 82 2.14 15.00 1.92
N SER A 83 2.68 14.93 0.71
CA SER A 83 2.30 15.81 -0.39
C SER A 83 0.81 15.67 -0.59
N THR A 84 0.16 16.82 -0.62
CA THR A 84 -1.23 17.05 -0.97
C THR A 84 -1.62 16.24 -2.20
N SER A 85 -2.72 15.48 -2.08
CA SER A 85 -3.60 15.02 -3.16
C SER A 85 -2.98 14.99 -4.58
N ASP A 86 -2.05 14.09 -4.83
CA ASP A 86 -1.95 13.57 -6.19
C ASP A 86 -3.24 12.79 -6.44
N GLY A 87 -3.97 13.19 -7.47
CA GLY A 87 -5.21 12.59 -7.89
C GLY A 87 -4.99 11.16 -8.36
N TYR A 88 -4.81 10.22 -7.44
CA TYR A 88 -4.99 8.81 -7.72
C TYR A 88 -6.45 8.65 -8.13
N SER A 89 -6.70 8.51 -9.44
CA SER A 89 -7.97 8.09 -10.01
C SER A 89 -8.22 6.61 -9.67
N GLY A 90 -8.24 6.30 -8.38
CA GLY A 90 -8.48 4.99 -7.86
C GLY A 90 -9.95 4.65 -7.92
N LYS A 91 -10.25 3.37 -8.16
CA LYS A 91 -11.62 2.90 -8.20
C LYS A 91 -12.22 3.00 -6.79
N THR A 92 -13.21 3.87 -6.65
CA THR A 92 -13.94 4.04 -5.39
C THR A 92 -14.94 2.89 -5.22
N LEU A 93 -14.77 2.09 -4.17
CA LEU A 93 -15.69 1.05 -3.76
C LEU A 93 -16.48 1.53 -2.55
N ASN A 94 -17.78 1.65 -2.72
CA ASN A 94 -18.73 2.12 -1.71
C ASN A 94 -19.87 1.10 -1.54
N CYS A 95 -20.67 1.25 -0.48
CA CYS A 95 -21.77 0.33 -0.18
C CYS A 95 -22.94 0.33 -1.19
N THR A 96 -22.88 1.13 -2.26
CA THR A 96 -23.83 1.02 -3.39
C THR A 96 -23.35 0.01 -4.42
N ASN A 97 -22.04 -0.14 -4.60
CA ASN A 97 -21.44 -0.95 -5.65
C ASN A 97 -20.93 -2.31 -5.15
N ILE A 98 -20.78 -2.48 -3.83
CA ILE A 98 -20.21 -3.67 -3.20
C ILE A 98 -21.08 -4.14 -2.03
N SER A 99 -20.84 -5.36 -1.56
CA SER A 99 -21.56 -5.93 -0.42
C SER A 99 -20.99 -5.40 0.89
N CYS A 100 -21.82 -4.68 1.64
CA CYS A 100 -21.45 -4.15 2.95
C CYS A 100 -22.04 -4.94 4.12
N LEU A 101 -21.24 -5.09 5.17
CA LEU A 101 -21.72 -5.46 6.50
C LEU A 101 -22.45 -4.24 7.09
N LYS A 102 -23.69 -4.44 7.54
CA LYS A 102 -24.50 -3.39 8.15
C LYS A 102 -24.41 -3.49 9.66
N ILE A 103 -23.93 -2.43 10.28
CA ILE A 103 -23.79 -2.33 11.73
C ILE A 103 -24.76 -1.24 12.19
N LEU A 104 -25.71 -1.62 13.04
CA LEU A 104 -26.71 -0.75 13.62
C LEU A 104 -26.36 -0.53 15.10
N CYS A 105 -26.13 0.72 15.49
CA CYS A 105 -25.83 1.07 16.87
C CYS A 105 -26.91 2.00 17.42
N ILE A 106 -27.44 1.63 18.59
CA ILE A 106 -28.37 2.44 19.35
C ILE A 106 -27.57 3.22 20.37
N VAL A 107 -27.69 4.54 20.30
CA VAL A 107 -27.06 5.48 21.20
C VAL A 107 -28.09 5.93 22.22
N GLY A 108 -27.77 5.76 23.50
CA GLY A 108 -28.60 6.24 24.60
C GLY A 108 -28.41 7.74 24.85
N ARG A 109 -28.72 8.15 26.07
CA ARG A 109 -28.69 9.57 26.46
C ARG A 109 -27.28 10.13 26.41
N LEU A 110 -27.08 11.18 25.61
CA LEU A 110 -25.83 11.95 25.53
C LEU A 110 -26.08 13.37 26.03
N ASP A 111 -25.41 13.72 27.12
CA ASP A 111 -25.39 15.10 27.59
C ASP A 111 -24.38 15.96 26.82
N ARG A 112 -24.43 17.27 27.06
CA ARG A 112 -23.51 18.24 26.44
C ARG A 112 -22.05 17.84 26.72
N GLY A 113 -21.25 17.75 25.66
CA GLY A 113 -19.82 17.40 25.75
C GLY A 113 -19.54 15.91 25.95
N GLN A 114 -20.57 15.05 26.02
CA GLN A 114 -20.38 13.61 25.97
C GLN A 114 -20.30 13.10 24.53
N SER A 115 -19.61 11.97 24.38
CA SER A 115 -19.44 11.27 23.10
C SER A 115 -19.66 9.78 23.27
N ALA A 116 -20.18 9.16 22.21
CA ALA A 116 -20.24 7.72 22.05
C ALA A 116 -19.38 7.34 20.85
N VAL A 117 -18.50 6.35 21.02
CA VAL A 117 -17.53 5.97 19.99
C VAL A 117 -17.66 4.49 19.68
N VAL A 118 -17.70 4.17 18.39
CA VAL A 118 -17.64 2.80 17.88
C VAL A 118 -16.29 2.59 17.20
N LYS A 119 -15.54 1.60 17.65
CA LYS A 119 -14.25 1.19 17.09
C LYS A 119 -14.44 -0.16 16.42
N ILE A 120 -14.31 -0.19 15.10
CA ILE A 120 -14.39 -1.43 14.32
C ILE A 120 -12.97 -1.90 14.06
N ARG A 121 -12.62 -3.06 14.62
CA ARG A 121 -11.35 -3.71 14.37
C ARG A 121 -11.49 -4.61 13.15
N SER A 122 -10.70 -4.35 12.12
CA SER A 122 -10.75 -5.07 10.85
C SER A 122 -9.38 -5.46 10.33
N ARG A 123 -9.33 -6.48 9.46
CA ARG A 123 -8.15 -6.82 8.65
C ARG A 123 -8.44 -6.61 7.17
N LEU A 124 -7.44 -6.08 6.46
CA LEU A 124 -7.45 -6.02 5.00
C LEU A 124 -7.12 -7.41 4.45
N TRP A 125 -7.94 -7.91 3.54
CA TRP A 125 -7.69 -9.20 2.91
C TRP A 125 -6.69 -9.05 1.76
N ALA A 126 -5.40 -9.16 2.06
CA ALA A 126 -4.34 -8.87 1.08
C ALA A 126 -4.50 -9.65 -0.24
N HIS A 127 -4.89 -10.92 -0.19
CA HIS A 127 -5.00 -11.79 -1.37
C HIS A 127 -5.84 -11.18 -2.51
N THR A 128 -6.96 -10.53 -2.20
CA THR A 128 -7.90 -10.01 -3.21
C THR A 128 -7.37 -8.77 -3.90
N PHE A 129 -6.64 -7.93 -3.15
CA PHE A 129 -5.92 -6.80 -3.73
C PHE A 129 -4.70 -7.29 -4.50
N LEU A 130 -3.94 -8.26 -3.98
CA LEU A 130 -2.73 -8.79 -4.61
C LEU A 130 -2.97 -9.39 -6.00
N GLN A 131 -4.14 -9.99 -6.21
CA GLN A 131 -4.52 -10.61 -7.48
C GLN A 131 -4.84 -9.58 -8.58
N ARG A 132 -5.14 -8.32 -8.21
CA ARG A 132 -5.45 -7.23 -9.16
C ARG A 132 -4.34 -6.18 -9.11
N ARG A 133 -3.26 -6.45 -9.84
CA ARG A 133 -2.09 -5.56 -9.94
C ARG A 133 -2.48 -4.13 -10.33
N ASN A 134 -1.85 -3.17 -9.65
CA ASN A 134 -1.68 -1.76 -10.02
C ASN A 134 -2.88 -0.79 -9.96
N ASP A 135 -4.09 -1.21 -9.60
CA ASP A 135 -5.17 -0.23 -9.39
C ASP A 135 -5.25 0.21 -7.93
N PRO A 136 -5.10 1.52 -7.62
CA PRO A 136 -5.41 2.02 -6.28
C PRO A 136 -6.91 1.93 -6.03
N TYR A 137 -7.29 1.44 -4.85
CA TYR A 137 -8.70 1.30 -4.45
C TYR A 137 -9.00 2.22 -3.28
N MET A 138 -10.10 2.96 -3.37
CA MET A 138 -10.61 3.76 -2.26
C MET A 138 -11.83 3.05 -1.66
N LEU A 139 -11.67 2.48 -0.47
CA LEU A 139 -12.74 1.79 0.25
C LEU A 139 -13.52 2.79 1.10
N ASN A 140 -14.70 3.19 0.65
CA ASN A 140 -15.55 4.14 1.36
C ASN A 140 -16.55 3.41 2.26
N SER A 141 -16.35 3.56 3.56
CA SER A 141 -17.36 3.23 4.57
C SER A 141 -18.35 4.39 4.72
N THR A 142 -19.63 4.07 4.87
CA THR A 142 -20.70 5.07 5.03
C THR A 142 -21.19 5.06 6.46
N VAL A 143 -21.30 6.23 7.09
CA VAL A 143 -21.79 6.37 8.47
C VAL A 143 -22.93 7.38 8.45
N SER A 144 -24.13 6.96 8.85
CA SER A 144 -25.28 7.84 9.01
C SER A 144 -25.74 7.87 10.44
N PHE A 145 -25.96 9.07 10.95
CA PHE A 145 -26.43 9.34 12.30
C PHE A 145 -27.78 10.07 12.22
N VAL A 146 -28.75 9.56 12.97
CA VAL A 146 -30.11 10.09 13.03
C VAL A 146 -30.50 10.20 14.50
N VAL A 147 -30.86 11.40 14.95
CA VAL A 147 -31.44 11.56 16.29
C VAL A 147 -32.90 11.14 16.24
N THR A 148 -33.31 10.20 17.09
CA THR A 148 -34.68 9.68 17.14
C THR A 148 -35.51 10.34 18.23
N ALA A 149 -34.89 10.77 19.35
CA ALA A 149 -35.58 11.46 20.41
C ALA A 149 -34.71 12.49 21.16
N LEU A 150 -35.34 13.62 21.46
CA LEU A 150 -34.82 14.65 22.36
C LEU A 150 -35.53 14.55 23.73
N PRO A 151 -34.89 14.95 24.84
CA PRO A 151 -35.48 14.88 26.17
C PRO A 151 -36.55 15.96 26.44
N TYR A 152 -36.79 16.87 25.49
CA TYR A 152 -37.75 17.98 25.65
C TYR A 152 -39.18 17.54 25.27
N ARG A 153 -40.18 18.02 26.01
CA ARG A 153 -41.60 17.74 25.73
C ARG A 153 -42.08 18.34 24.41
N ILE A 154 -41.51 19.47 24.01
CA ILE A 154 -41.76 20.11 22.71
C ILE A 154 -40.65 19.65 21.78
N GLN A 155 -40.98 18.78 20.84
CA GLN A 155 -40.04 18.35 19.82
C GLN A 155 -40.00 19.36 18.68
N PRO A 156 -38.81 19.69 18.15
CA PRO A 156 -38.71 20.48 16.93
C PRO A 156 -39.33 19.73 15.74
N SER A 157 -39.78 20.47 14.72
CA SER A 157 -40.35 19.89 13.50
C SER A 157 -39.35 19.05 12.69
N THR A 158 -38.05 19.28 12.87
CA THR A 158 -36.96 18.53 12.25
C THR A 158 -35.96 18.07 13.30
N LEU A 159 -35.63 16.77 13.31
CA LEU A 159 -34.57 16.23 14.15
C LEU A 159 -33.22 16.28 13.42
N PRO A 160 -32.10 16.43 14.16
CA PRO A 160 -30.76 16.43 13.55
C PRO A 160 -30.47 15.09 12.85
N GLN A 161 -30.13 15.16 11.57
CA GLN A 161 -29.63 14.03 10.79
C GLN A 161 -28.31 14.44 10.13
N HIS A 162 -27.30 13.58 10.23
CA HIS A 162 -26.00 13.81 9.60
C HIS A 162 -25.46 12.51 9.01
N SER A 163 -25.04 12.55 7.75
CA SER A 163 -24.35 11.44 7.08
C SER A 163 -22.94 11.85 6.72
N THR A 164 -21.95 11.04 7.10
CA THR A 164 -20.55 11.24 6.75
C THR A 164 -19.96 9.96 6.17
N SER A 165 -19.07 10.08 5.19
CA SER A 165 -18.36 8.93 4.61
C SER A 165 -16.90 8.95 5.04
N MET A 166 -16.38 7.79 5.46
CA MET A 166 -14.97 7.63 5.80
C MET A 166 -14.29 6.69 4.80
N GLY A 167 -13.39 7.26 4.00
CA GLY A 167 -12.60 6.53 3.02
C GLY A 167 -11.30 5.98 3.61
N THR A 168 -11.03 4.69 3.37
CA THR A 168 -9.73 4.05 3.58
C THR A 168 -9.08 3.90 2.21
N LEU A 169 -8.03 4.67 1.96
CA LEU A 169 -7.26 4.57 0.72
C LEU A 169 -6.32 3.36 0.82
N VAL A 170 -6.53 2.38 -0.06
CA VAL A 170 -5.64 1.22 -0.21
C VAL A 170 -4.70 1.52 -1.36
N LEU A 171 -3.47 1.88 -1.00
CA LEU A 171 -2.37 2.03 -1.94
C LEU A 171 -1.58 0.73 -1.95
N TRP A 172 -1.19 0.30 -3.12
CA TRP A 172 -0.05 -0.60 -3.22
C TRP A 172 1.16 0.17 -2.69
N GLY A 173 1.71 -0.28 -1.57
CA GLY A 173 3.10 0.04 -1.29
C GLY A 173 3.88 -0.65 -2.37
N THR A 174 4.13 0.01 -3.49
CA THR A 174 5.31 -0.35 -4.25
C THR A 174 6.41 -0.22 -3.21
N PRO A 175 7.14 -1.29 -2.88
CA PRO A 175 8.50 -1.01 -2.57
C PRO A 175 9.00 -0.47 -3.91
N ASP A 176 9.10 0.85 -4.05
CA ASP A 176 10.09 1.46 -4.94
C ASP A 176 11.49 1.12 -4.39
N VAL A 177 11.69 -0.12 -3.94
CA VAL A 177 12.92 -0.84 -4.14
C VAL A 177 12.90 -1.10 -5.65
N SER A 178 13.28 -0.07 -6.40
CA SER A 178 14.31 -0.29 -7.39
C SER A 178 15.33 -1.17 -6.65
N PHE A 179 15.27 -2.48 -6.88
CA PHE A 179 16.31 -3.40 -6.45
C PHE A 179 17.53 -2.94 -7.24
N ALA A 180 18.19 -1.88 -6.75
CA ALA A 180 19.44 -1.40 -7.26
C ALA A 180 20.37 -2.56 -6.99
N VAL A 181 20.56 -3.39 -8.03
CA VAL A 181 21.43 -4.56 -7.97
C VAL A 181 22.76 -4.04 -7.46
N PRO A 182 23.18 -4.46 -6.26
CA PRO A 182 24.31 -3.78 -5.64
C PRO A 182 25.55 -4.01 -6.50
N LEU A 183 26.39 -2.98 -6.62
CA LEU A 183 27.48 -2.95 -7.60
C LEU A 183 28.43 -4.16 -7.49
N TRP A 184 28.62 -4.70 -6.28
CA TRP A 184 29.39 -5.92 -6.04
C TRP A 184 28.90 -7.15 -6.83
N VAL A 185 27.58 -7.30 -7.06
CA VAL A 185 27.00 -8.42 -7.81
C VAL A 185 27.34 -8.30 -9.29
N ILE A 186 27.33 -7.06 -9.80
CA ILE A 186 27.71 -6.75 -11.18
C ILE A 186 29.20 -7.05 -11.38
N ILE A 187 30.05 -6.61 -10.45
CA ILE A 187 31.50 -6.89 -10.48
C ILE A 187 31.76 -8.40 -10.44
N LEU A 188 31.07 -9.13 -9.55
CA LEU A 188 31.21 -10.59 -9.43
C LEU A 188 30.80 -11.31 -10.72
N ALA A 189 29.70 -10.88 -11.35
CA ALA A 189 29.24 -11.44 -12.62
C ALA A 189 30.25 -11.21 -13.75
N ILE A 190 30.86 -10.03 -13.83
CA ILE A 190 31.91 -9.72 -14.81
C ILE A 190 33.15 -10.58 -14.58
N LEU A 191 33.60 -10.71 -13.32
CA LEU A 191 34.77 -11.52 -12.97
C LEU A 191 34.56 -12.99 -13.36
N LEU A 192 33.39 -13.54 -13.04
CA LEU A 192 33.03 -14.93 -13.39
C LEU A 192 32.93 -15.10 -14.91
N GLY A 193 32.33 -14.12 -15.62
CA GLY A 193 32.21 -14.12 -17.07
C GLY A 193 33.56 -14.09 -17.78
N LEU A 194 34.49 -13.24 -17.34
CA LEU A 194 35.86 -13.17 -17.88
C LEU A 194 36.65 -14.45 -17.64
N LEU A 195 36.47 -15.07 -16.46
CA LEU A 195 37.12 -16.33 -16.14
C LEU A 195 36.66 -17.45 -17.09
N VAL A 196 35.35 -17.57 -17.32
CA VAL A 196 34.79 -18.54 -18.28
C VAL A 196 35.27 -18.24 -19.70
N LEU A 197 35.27 -16.96 -20.11
CA LEU A 197 35.75 -16.55 -21.42
C LEU A 197 37.22 -16.93 -21.64
N ALA A 198 38.08 -16.69 -20.65
CA ALA A 198 39.49 -17.07 -20.70
C ALA A 198 39.68 -18.59 -20.79
N MET A 199 38.89 -19.37 -20.05
CA MET A 199 38.94 -20.83 -20.16
C MET A 199 38.53 -21.31 -21.56
N LEU A 200 37.51 -20.70 -22.16
CA LEU A 200 37.08 -21.03 -23.52
C LEU A 200 38.12 -20.66 -24.58
N THR A 201 38.76 -19.49 -24.48
CA THR A 201 39.83 -19.11 -25.43
C THR A 201 41.04 -20.02 -25.29
N LEU A 202 41.43 -20.40 -24.07
CA LEU A 202 42.50 -21.37 -23.84
C LEU A 202 42.13 -22.75 -24.40
N ALA A 203 40.89 -23.20 -24.22
CA ALA A 203 40.41 -24.46 -24.79
C ALA A 203 40.44 -24.41 -26.33
N MET A 204 39.91 -23.35 -26.94
CA MET A 204 39.95 -23.17 -28.40
C MET A 204 41.39 -23.05 -28.94
N TRP A 205 42.30 -22.42 -28.17
CA TRP A 205 43.71 -22.36 -28.52
C TRP A 205 44.38 -23.74 -28.44
N LYS A 206 44.14 -24.50 -27.37
CA LYS A 206 44.66 -25.88 -27.22
C LYS A 206 44.04 -26.87 -28.20
N CYS A 207 42.80 -26.66 -28.62
CA CYS A 207 42.14 -27.44 -29.66
C CYS A 207 42.54 -27.00 -31.09
N GLY A 208 43.51 -26.09 -31.25
CA GLY A 208 44.12 -25.77 -32.55
C GLY A 208 43.28 -24.87 -33.46
N PHE A 209 42.23 -24.21 -32.96
CA PHE A 209 41.35 -23.37 -33.79
C PHE A 209 42.06 -22.12 -34.34
N PHE A 210 43.09 -21.62 -33.64
CA PHE A 210 43.89 -20.47 -34.08
C PHE A 210 45.14 -20.85 -34.88
N ASP A 211 45.46 -22.14 -35.04
CA ASP A 211 46.52 -22.61 -35.95
C ASP A 211 45.98 -22.70 -37.40
N ARG A 212 45.55 -21.56 -37.94
CA ARG A 212 45.39 -21.45 -39.39
C ARG A 212 46.76 -21.28 -40.02
N ALA A 213 47.17 -22.30 -40.77
CA ALA A 213 48.28 -22.24 -41.72
C ALA A 213 48.14 -20.97 -42.59
N ARG A 214 49.18 -20.13 -42.59
CA ARG A 214 49.31 -19.06 -43.57
C ARG A 214 49.43 -19.71 -44.96
N PRO A 215 48.71 -19.25 -45.99
CA PRO A 215 49.10 -19.59 -47.36
C PRO A 215 50.52 -19.07 -47.60
N PRO A 216 51.38 -19.81 -48.31
CA PRO A 216 52.74 -19.35 -48.60
C PRO A 216 52.68 -18.02 -49.33
N ALA A 217 53.37 -17.02 -48.78
CA ALA A 217 53.73 -15.83 -49.53
C ALA A 217 54.84 -16.27 -50.48
N ASP A 218 54.56 -16.23 -51.78
CA ASP A 218 55.61 -16.31 -52.79
C ASP A 218 56.37 -14.99 -52.79
N ASP A 219 57.61 -15.05 -52.29
CA ASP A 219 58.55 -13.95 -52.30
C ASP A 219 59.07 -13.77 -53.73
N ASN A 220 58.63 -12.74 -54.45
CA ASN A 220 59.41 -11.98 -55.45
C ASN A 220 58.53 -10.93 -56.14
N VAL A 221 58.80 -9.65 -55.86
CA VAL A 221 59.04 -8.60 -56.86
C VAL A 221 59.43 -7.34 -56.07
N SER A 222 60.71 -7.00 -56.20
CA SER A 222 61.27 -5.68 -55.96
C SER A 222 60.50 -4.66 -56.78
N ASP A 223 60.07 -3.54 -56.19
CA ASP A 223 60.31 -2.24 -56.81
C ASP A 223 60.29 -1.11 -55.76
N GLN A 224 61.31 -0.30 -55.94
CA GLN A 224 61.79 0.86 -55.23
C GLN A 224 60.97 2.09 -55.64
N GLU A 225 60.69 3.01 -54.71
CA GLU A 225 60.73 4.49 -54.91
C GLU A 225 60.35 5.17 -53.58
N GLN A 226 61.35 5.61 -52.82
CA GLN A 226 61.99 6.94 -52.83
C GLN A 226 61.37 7.90 -51.80
N LEU A 227 62.13 8.06 -50.72
CA LEU A 227 62.03 9.16 -49.77
C LEU A 227 62.48 10.45 -50.47
N THR A 228 61.66 11.50 -50.43
CA THR A 228 62.14 12.88 -50.64
C THR A 228 61.99 13.66 -49.35
N SER A 229 63.06 14.37 -49.02
CA SER A 229 63.39 15.02 -47.77
C SER A 229 62.70 16.38 -47.56
N ASP A 230 62.82 16.82 -46.31
CA ASP A 230 62.96 18.20 -45.81
C ASP A 230 61.80 19.20 -45.84
N GLN A 231 61.33 19.47 -44.61
CA GLN A 231 61.30 20.77 -43.92
C GLN A 231 61.23 22.05 -44.77
N THR A 232 60.18 22.86 -44.55
CA THR A 232 60.22 24.33 -44.56
C THR A 232 59.06 24.88 -43.74
N GLY A 233 59.34 25.87 -42.88
CA GLY A 233 58.37 26.65 -42.13
C GLY A 233 57.86 27.89 -42.90
N ASP A 234 57.09 28.68 -42.16
CA ASP A 234 56.58 30.04 -42.44
C ASP A 234 55.39 30.20 -43.40
N ALA A 235 54.26 30.60 -42.80
CA ALA A 235 53.57 31.86 -43.09
C ALA A 235 52.93 32.41 -41.81
#